data_AF-A0A7W1ENX0-F1
#
_entry.id   AF-A0A7W1ENX0-F1
#
_cell.length_a   1.000
_cell.length_b   1.000
_cell.length_c   1.000
_cell.angle_alpha   90.00
_cell.angle_beta   90.00
_cell.angle_gamma   90.00
#
_symmetry.space_group_name_H-M   'P 1'
#
loop_
_entity.id
_entity.type
_entity.pdbx_description
1 polymer ?
#
loop_
_entity_poly.entity_id
_entity_poly.type
_entity_poly.pdbx_seq_one_letter_code
_entity_poly.pdbx_strand_id
1 'polypeptide(L)'
;MRMTLLRSLALVLLAMPLAAQAPATVCKDGSGSVASGRGACSGHGGVDEKATASAARAMKAQKKATAKAAKAAARDAKEAAKDAAKATEKAAKVATNNAKDATMDAAKATREAAKATKNAARDARADAGKAAAMVSCADGSRSSGDRGACSGHGGIRVAGQVTPAPRPAPSLPAAVPRGSPARTRSRAKSSAPEAASNRGEDNDPRGSIAQCKDGMYSHAANRQGACSRHNGVAKWMQ
;
A
#
# COMPACT_ATOMS: atom_id res chain seq x y z
N MET A 1 4.72 17.28 -4.78
CA MET A 1 4.71 17.43 -6.25
C MET A 1 3.34 17.13 -6.91
N ARG A 2 2.21 17.13 -6.18
CA ARG A 2 0.86 16.87 -6.74
C ARG A 2 0.06 18.13 -7.10
N MET A 3 0.58 19.32 -6.81
CA MET A 3 -0.13 20.59 -7.01
C MET A 3 0.23 21.32 -8.32
N THR A 4 1.22 20.84 -9.07
CA THR A 4 1.59 21.43 -10.37
C THR A 4 0.79 20.89 -11.55
N LEU A 5 0.18 19.70 -11.45
CA LEU A 5 -0.62 19.11 -12.54
C LEU A 5 -2.01 19.76 -12.71
N LEU A 6 -2.61 20.32 -11.65
CA LEU A 6 -3.94 20.94 -11.74
C LEU A 6 -3.93 22.34 -12.37
N ARG A 7 -2.78 23.03 -12.41
CA ARG A 7 -2.67 24.37 -13.02
C ARG A 7 -2.52 24.34 -14.54
N SER A 8 -2.14 23.21 -15.12
CA SER A 8 -1.95 23.08 -16.57
C SER A 8 -3.24 22.76 -17.34
N LEU A 9 -4.28 22.24 -16.67
CA LEU A 9 -5.55 21.89 -17.33
C LEU A 9 -6.50 23.10 -17.50
N ALA A 10 -6.23 24.22 -16.84
CA ALA A 10 -7.04 25.43 -16.92
C ALA A 10 -6.65 26.38 -18.07
N LEU A 11 -5.51 26.17 -18.74
CA LEU A 11 -4.96 27.08 -19.76
C LEU A 11 -5.17 26.62 -21.22
N VAL A 12 -6.17 25.78 -21.49
CA VAL A 12 -6.47 25.28 -22.86
C VAL A 12 -7.86 25.71 -23.37
N LEU A 13 -8.65 26.45 -22.57
CA LEU A 13 -10.03 26.83 -22.92
C LEU A 13 -10.19 28.20 -23.62
N LEU A 14 -9.10 28.89 -23.99
CA LEU A 14 -9.15 30.28 -24.47
C LEU A 14 -8.86 30.53 -25.96
N ALA A 15 -8.82 29.48 -26.79
CA ALA A 15 -8.70 29.61 -28.24
C ALA A 15 -9.89 29.00 -28.97
N MET A 16 -11.11 29.46 -28.67
CA MET A 16 -12.21 29.29 -29.63
C MET A 16 -11.98 30.30 -30.77
N PRO A 17 -11.78 29.85 -32.01
CA PRO A 17 -11.71 30.76 -33.14
C PRO A 17 -13.09 31.39 -33.27
N LEU A 18 -13.17 32.72 -33.12
CA LEU A 18 -14.34 33.50 -33.45
C LEU A 18 -14.57 33.35 -34.96
N ALA A 19 -15.34 32.34 -35.35
CA ALA A 19 -15.70 32.10 -36.73
C ALA A 19 -16.47 33.33 -37.22
N ALA A 20 -15.80 34.16 -38.03
CA ALA A 20 -16.42 35.29 -38.71
C ALA A 20 -17.66 34.78 -39.45
N GLN A 21 -18.83 35.23 -39.01
CA GLN A 21 -20.12 34.78 -39.51
C GLN A 21 -20.35 35.44 -40.86
N ALA A 22 -20.06 34.74 -41.97
CA ALA A 22 -20.28 35.31 -43.29
C ALA A 22 -21.79 35.57 -43.50
N PRO A 23 -22.14 36.61 -44.28
CA PRO A 23 -23.53 36.97 -44.53
C PRO A 23 -24.26 35.83 -45.24
N ALA A 24 -25.49 35.57 -44.82
CA ALA A 24 -26.35 34.53 -45.37
C ALA A 24 -26.98 34.93 -46.72
N THR A 25 -27.16 36.23 -46.96
CA THR A 25 -27.63 36.80 -48.23
C THR A 25 -26.79 38.02 -48.62
N VAL A 26 -26.44 38.13 -49.89
CA VAL A 26 -25.75 39.30 -50.45
C VAL A 26 -26.76 40.12 -51.25
N CYS A 27 -26.83 41.42 -50.98
CA CYS A 27 -27.69 42.35 -51.70
C CYS A 27 -26.99 42.92 -52.93
N LYS A 28 -27.76 43.50 -53.86
CA LYS A 28 -27.25 43.97 -55.16
C LYS A 28 -26.22 45.10 -55.06
N ASP A 29 -26.30 45.89 -54.00
CA ASP A 29 -25.35 46.96 -53.65
C ASP A 29 -24.05 46.44 -52.98
N GLY A 30 -23.92 45.13 -52.78
CA GLY A 30 -22.76 44.49 -52.14
C GLY A 30 -22.87 44.35 -50.61
N SER A 31 -23.90 44.92 -50.00
CA SER A 31 -24.17 44.78 -48.56
C SER A 31 -24.58 43.33 -48.23
N GLY A 32 -23.98 42.74 -47.20
CA GLY A 32 -24.27 41.38 -46.75
C GLY A 32 -25.15 41.36 -45.51
N SER A 33 -26.21 40.56 -45.52
CA SER A 33 -27.10 40.36 -44.36
C SER A 33 -27.02 38.93 -43.86
N VAL A 34 -27.06 38.75 -42.54
CA VAL A 34 -27.20 37.43 -41.89
C VAL A 34 -28.64 36.90 -41.93
N ALA A 35 -29.61 37.77 -42.24
CA ALA A 35 -31.02 37.43 -42.38
C ALA A 35 -31.30 36.88 -43.79
N SER A 36 -32.01 35.76 -43.88
CA SER A 36 -32.47 35.17 -45.14
C SER A 36 -33.99 35.23 -45.24
N GLY A 37 -34.55 35.63 -46.38
CA GLY A 37 -36.00 35.59 -46.63
C GLY A 37 -36.53 36.68 -47.55
N ARG A 38 -37.85 36.64 -47.83
CA ARG A 38 -38.55 37.72 -48.55
C ARG A 38 -38.39 39.03 -47.78
N GLY A 39 -37.76 40.02 -48.39
CA GLY A 39 -37.55 41.36 -47.82
C GLY A 39 -36.12 41.69 -47.40
N ALA A 40 -35.21 40.71 -47.32
CA ALA A 40 -33.85 40.90 -46.77
C ALA A 40 -33.00 41.96 -47.50
N CYS A 41 -33.31 42.24 -48.77
CA CYS A 41 -32.62 43.24 -49.59
C CYS A 41 -33.60 44.22 -50.27
N SER A 42 -34.82 44.39 -49.73
CA SER A 42 -35.85 45.25 -50.35
C SER A 42 -35.44 46.72 -50.46
N GLY A 43 -34.62 47.24 -49.53
CA GLY A 43 -34.04 48.60 -49.62
C GLY A 43 -32.76 48.69 -50.46
N HIS A 44 -32.25 47.55 -50.94
CA HIS A 44 -30.92 47.40 -51.54
C HIS A 44 -30.97 46.85 -52.98
N GLY A 45 -32.11 47.01 -53.66
CA GLY A 45 -32.29 46.55 -55.05
C GLY A 45 -32.46 45.04 -55.22
N GLY A 46 -32.76 44.31 -54.13
CA GLY A 46 -32.99 42.87 -54.16
C GLY A 46 -31.73 42.04 -53.86
N VAL A 47 -31.94 40.73 -53.77
CA VAL A 47 -30.87 39.76 -53.48
C VAL A 47 -30.04 39.51 -54.73
N ASP A 48 -28.71 39.47 -54.59
CA ASP A 48 -27.84 38.98 -55.63
C ASP A 48 -27.72 37.45 -55.53
N GLU A 49 -28.46 36.74 -56.39
CA GLU A 49 -28.55 35.28 -56.36
C GLU A 49 -27.19 34.60 -56.59
N LYS A 50 -26.34 35.16 -57.47
CA LYS A 50 -25.02 34.58 -57.78
C LYS A 50 -24.04 34.77 -56.62
N ALA A 51 -23.98 35.96 -56.03
CA ALA A 51 -23.14 36.24 -54.87
C ALA A 51 -23.63 35.48 -53.63
N THR A 52 -24.95 35.40 -53.42
CA THR A 52 -25.56 34.61 -52.33
C THR A 52 -25.29 33.12 -52.48
N ALA A 53 -25.43 32.55 -53.69
CA ALA A 53 -25.09 31.15 -53.95
C ALA A 53 -23.58 30.87 -53.74
N SER A 54 -22.72 31.83 -54.08
CA SER A 54 -21.27 31.73 -53.87
C SER A 54 -20.91 31.79 -52.38
N ALA A 55 -21.53 32.70 -51.62
CA ALA A 55 -21.39 32.77 -50.16
C ALA A 55 -21.88 31.49 -49.47
N ALA A 56 -23.01 30.94 -49.90
CA ALA A 56 -23.54 29.67 -49.39
C ALA A 56 -22.61 28.48 -49.68
N ARG A 57 -21.99 28.44 -50.87
CA ARG A 57 -20.97 27.43 -51.22
C ARG A 57 -19.70 27.57 -50.38
N ALA A 58 -19.23 28.79 -50.15
CA ALA A 58 -18.09 29.07 -49.28
C ALA A 58 -18.35 28.65 -47.82
N MET A 59 -19.55 28.93 -47.29
CA MET A 59 -19.98 28.49 -45.95
C MET A 59 -20.03 26.96 -45.83
N LYS A 60 -20.55 26.25 -46.84
CA LYS A 60 -20.54 24.78 -46.86
C LYS A 60 -19.12 24.22 -46.92
N ALA A 61 -18.23 24.84 -47.70
CA ALA A 61 -16.83 24.45 -47.77
C ALA A 61 -16.12 24.65 -46.41
N GLN A 62 -16.35 25.78 -45.73
CA GLN A 62 -15.81 26.02 -44.39
C GLN A 62 -16.37 25.06 -43.35
N LYS A 63 -17.68 24.76 -43.35
CA LYS A 63 -18.26 23.74 -42.45
C LYS A 63 -17.65 22.36 -42.68
N LYS A 64 -17.40 21.98 -43.95
CA LYS A 64 -16.75 20.71 -44.28
C LYS A 64 -15.28 20.69 -43.82
N ALA A 65 -14.56 21.80 -43.97
CA ALA A 65 -13.18 21.93 -43.52
C ALA A 65 -13.06 21.89 -41.99
N THR A 66 -13.92 22.60 -41.27
CA THR A 66 -13.97 22.59 -39.80
C THR A 66 -14.39 21.24 -39.24
N ALA A 67 -15.39 20.58 -39.86
CA ALA A 67 -15.75 19.20 -39.48
C ALA A 67 -14.60 18.21 -39.72
N LYS A 68 -13.84 18.36 -40.81
CA LYS A 68 -12.65 17.54 -41.09
C LYS A 68 -11.54 17.79 -40.07
N ALA A 69 -11.28 19.04 -39.72
CA ALA A 69 -10.28 19.43 -38.71
C ALA A 69 -10.67 18.92 -37.31
N ALA A 70 -11.93 19.06 -36.91
CA ALA A 70 -12.44 18.53 -35.65
C ALA A 70 -12.32 16.99 -35.58
N LYS A 71 -12.59 16.30 -36.69
CA LYS A 71 -12.44 14.83 -36.75
C LYS A 71 -10.98 14.37 -36.72
N ALA A 72 -10.05 15.16 -37.26
CA ALA A 72 -8.62 14.90 -37.13
C ALA A 72 -8.16 15.09 -35.67
N ALA A 73 -8.49 16.24 -35.06
CA ALA A 73 -8.15 16.53 -33.67
C ALA A 73 -8.72 15.48 -32.69
N ALA A 74 -9.92 14.97 -32.94
CA ALA A 74 -10.51 13.90 -32.13
C ALA A 74 -9.76 12.55 -32.29
N ARG A 75 -9.19 12.26 -33.46
CA ARG A 75 -8.36 11.07 -33.67
C ARG A 75 -7.02 11.21 -32.96
N ASP A 76 -6.38 12.37 -33.06
CA ASP A 76 -5.11 12.65 -32.39
C ASP A 76 -5.26 12.61 -30.87
N ALA A 77 -6.34 13.19 -30.33
CA ALA A 77 -6.65 13.12 -28.90
C ALA A 77 -6.91 11.68 -28.42
N LYS A 78 -7.57 10.85 -29.24
CA LYS A 78 -7.81 9.44 -28.92
C LYS A 78 -6.51 8.64 -28.89
N GLU A 79 -5.59 8.93 -29.80
CA GLU A 79 -4.28 8.26 -29.83
C GLU A 79 -3.40 8.70 -28.65
N ALA A 80 -3.34 10.00 -28.36
CA ALA A 80 -2.64 10.51 -27.18
C ALA A 80 -3.20 9.91 -25.86
N ALA A 81 -4.51 9.71 -25.76
CA ALA A 81 -5.13 9.06 -24.61
C ALA A 81 -4.74 7.58 -24.49
N LYS A 82 -4.63 6.85 -25.61
CA LYS A 82 -4.13 5.46 -25.62
C LYS A 82 -2.67 5.38 -25.20
N ASP A 83 -1.82 6.28 -25.69
CA ASP A 83 -0.41 6.31 -25.32
C ASP A 83 -0.22 6.63 -23.83
N ALA A 84 -1.02 7.55 -23.28
CA ALA A 84 -1.04 7.83 -21.85
C ALA A 84 -1.50 6.62 -21.02
N ALA A 85 -2.52 5.89 -21.47
CA ALA A 85 -2.99 4.67 -20.82
C ALA A 85 -1.90 3.57 -20.85
N LYS A 86 -1.21 3.39 -21.98
CA LYS A 86 -0.12 2.41 -22.11
C LYS A 86 1.09 2.79 -21.25
N ALA A 87 1.41 4.08 -21.16
CA ALA A 87 2.49 4.58 -20.31
C ALA A 87 2.19 4.35 -18.81
N THR A 88 0.95 4.59 -18.38
CA THR A 88 0.53 4.35 -16.99
C THR A 88 0.51 2.86 -16.63
N GLU A 89 0.06 1.99 -17.54
CA GLU A 89 0.16 0.54 -17.37
C GLU A 89 1.62 0.07 -17.25
N LYS A 90 2.50 0.56 -18.13
CA LYS A 90 3.94 0.23 -18.08
C LYS A 90 4.56 0.68 -16.75
N ALA A 91 4.23 1.88 -16.28
CA ALA A 91 4.71 2.39 -15.00
C ALA A 91 4.22 1.55 -13.82
N ALA A 92 2.96 1.12 -13.82
CA ALA A 92 2.41 0.23 -12.80
C ALA A 92 3.11 -1.14 -12.79
N LYS A 93 3.43 -1.69 -13.97
CA LYS A 93 4.15 -2.96 -14.11
C LYS A 93 5.59 -2.87 -13.60
N VAL A 94 6.29 -1.77 -13.88
CA VAL A 94 7.64 -1.51 -13.34
C VAL A 94 7.61 -1.38 -11.83
N ALA A 95 6.65 -0.64 -11.26
CA ALA A 95 6.51 -0.53 -9.81
C ALA A 95 6.24 -1.89 -9.15
N THR A 96 5.42 -2.75 -9.78
CA THR A 96 5.12 -4.09 -9.29
C THR A 96 6.36 -5.00 -9.33
N ASN A 97 7.14 -4.95 -10.42
CA ASN A 97 8.37 -5.73 -10.54
C ASN A 97 9.41 -5.29 -9.49
N ASN A 98 9.62 -3.99 -9.32
CA ASN A 98 10.54 -3.47 -8.31
C ASN A 98 10.12 -3.88 -6.88
N ALA A 99 8.81 -3.88 -6.58
CA ALA A 99 8.32 -4.35 -5.29
C ALA A 99 8.58 -5.85 -5.10
N LYS A 100 8.41 -6.65 -6.16
CA LYS A 100 8.70 -8.09 -6.14
C LYS A 100 10.18 -8.36 -5.92
N ASP A 101 11.06 -7.64 -6.60
CA ASP A 101 12.51 -7.75 -6.42
C ASP A 101 12.91 -7.40 -4.98
N ALA A 102 12.38 -6.30 -4.44
CA ALA A 102 12.62 -5.92 -3.04
C ALA A 102 12.12 -6.98 -2.05
N THR A 103 11.00 -7.65 -2.30
CA THR A 103 10.54 -8.77 -1.46
C THR A 103 11.44 -10.00 -1.55
N MET A 104 12.02 -10.29 -2.71
CA MET A 104 12.97 -11.39 -2.88
C MET A 104 14.29 -11.10 -2.19
N ASP A 105 14.77 -9.86 -2.26
CA ASP A 105 15.97 -9.41 -1.54
C ASP A 105 15.77 -9.47 -0.03
N ALA A 106 14.62 -9.02 0.47
CA ALA A 106 14.27 -9.15 1.89
C ALA A 106 14.22 -10.62 2.32
N ALA A 107 13.57 -11.49 1.55
CA ALA A 107 13.51 -12.92 1.84
C ALA A 107 14.91 -13.57 1.83
N LYS A 108 15.79 -13.18 0.91
CA LYS A 108 17.20 -13.63 0.89
C LYS A 108 17.95 -13.17 2.13
N ALA A 109 17.80 -11.91 2.53
CA ALA A 109 18.41 -11.38 3.74
C ALA A 109 17.93 -12.13 4.99
N THR A 110 16.63 -12.44 5.09
CA THR A 110 16.09 -13.24 6.21
C THR A 110 16.65 -14.67 6.22
N ARG A 111 16.84 -15.30 5.06
CA ARG A 111 17.46 -16.64 4.97
C ARG A 111 18.92 -16.61 5.40
N GLU A 112 19.68 -15.61 4.99
CA GLU A 112 21.08 -15.43 5.39
C GLU A 112 21.19 -15.17 6.91
N ALA A 113 20.31 -14.33 7.47
CA ALA A 113 20.23 -14.11 8.91
C ALA A 113 19.91 -15.41 9.67
N ALA A 114 18.91 -16.19 9.22
CA ALA A 114 18.57 -17.47 9.82
C ALA A 114 19.72 -18.50 9.73
N LYS A 115 20.48 -18.49 8.63
CA LYS A 115 21.67 -19.33 8.46
C LYS A 115 22.79 -18.91 9.42
N ALA A 116 23.01 -17.61 9.58
CA ALA A 116 23.97 -17.08 10.55
C ALA A 116 23.59 -17.47 11.99
N THR A 117 22.32 -17.35 12.38
CA THR A 117 21.85 -17.79 13.70
C THR A 117 22.02 -19.29 13.91
N LYS A 118 21.76 -20.11 12.89
CA LYS A 118 21.96 -21.56 12.96
C LYS A 118 23.44 -21.93 13.12
N ASN A 119 24.32 -21.24 12.42
CA ASN A 119 25.77 -21.44 12.56
C ASN A 119 26.24 -21.03 13.96
N ALA A 120 25.84 -19.85 14.45
CA ALA A 120 26.16 -19.41 15.81
C ALA A 120 25.67 -20.40 16.88
N ALA A 121 24.48 -20.98 16.71
CA ALA A 121 23.96 -22.01 17.61
C ALA A 121 24.75 -23.32 17.53
N ARG A 122 25.25 -23.70 16.35
CA ARG A 122 26.14 -24.85 16.19
C ARG A 122 27.48 -24.60 16.88
N ASP A 123 28.05 -23.42 16.70
CA ASP A 123 29.34 -23.05 17.30
C ASP A 123 29.23 -23.00 18.83
N ALA A 124 28.15 -22.42 19.37
CA ALA A 124 27.87 -22.44 20.81
C ALA A 124 27.70 -23.87 21.37
N ARG A 125 27.08 -24.78 20.60
CA ARG A 125 26.99 -26.20 20.99
C ARG A 125 28.34 -26.90 20.94
N ALA A 126 29.19 -26.59 19.96
CA ALA A 126 30.54 -27.12 19.87
C ALA A 126 31.40 -26.64 21.05
N ASP A 127 31.29 -25.36 21.42
CA ASP A 127 31.99 -24.78 22.56
C ASP A 127 31.50 -25.37 23.90
N ALA A 128 30.18 -25.51 24.07
CA ALA A 128 29.59 -26.20 25.21
C ALA A 128 30.04 -27.67 25.32
N GLY A 129 30.17 -28.37 24.18
CA GLY A 129 30.73 -29.72 24.13
C GLY A 129 32.19 -29.77 24.57
N LYS A 130 32.99 -28.75 24.20
CA LYS A 130 34.39 -28.60 24.62
C LYS A 130 34.51 -28.29 26.12
N ALA A 131 33.64 -27.44 26.65
CA ALA A 131 33.56 -27.11 28.07
C ALA A 131 33.10 -28.31 28.93
N ALA A 132 32.20 -29.15 28.39
CA ALA A 132 31.74 -30.39 29.03
C ALA A 132 32.81 -31.50 29.01
N ALA A 133 33.75 -31.47 28.05
CA ALA A 133 34.90 -32.37 28.02
C ALA A 133 36.02 -31.97 29.02
N MET A 134 35.88 -30.83 29.71
CA MET A 134 36.80 -30.45 30.78
C MET A 134 36.48 -31.20 32.07
N VAL A 135 37.52 -31.75 32.68
CA VAL A 135 37.47 -32.46 33.95
C VAL A 135 37.82 -31.49 35.07
N SER A 136 37.11 -31.59 36.20
CA SER A 136 37.40 -30.78 37.39
C SER A 136 38.33 -31.54 38.32
N CYS A 137 39.43 -30.91 38.72
CA CYS A 137 40.39 -31.46 39.68
C CYS A 137 39.99 -31.11 41.13
N ALA A 138 40.49 -31.86 42.10
CA ALA A 138 40.08 -31.75 43.50
C ALA A 138 40.24 -30.33 44.08
N ASP A 139 41.34 -29.64 43.74
CA ASP A 139 41.61 -28.25 44.11
C ASP A 139 40.66 -27.20 43.50
N GLY A 140 39.85 -27.58 42.51
CA GLY A 140 38.90 -26.68 41.83
C GLY A 140 39.38 -26.17 40.48
N SER A 141 40.63 -26.48 40.11
CA SER A 141 41.14 -26.23 38.77
C SER A 141 40.43 -27.11 37.74
N ARG A 142 40.29 -26.64 36.51
CA ARG A 142 39.72 -27.40 35.39
C ARG A 142 40.83 -27.76 34.41
N SER A 143 40.90 -29.02 34.02
CA SER A 143 41.86 -29.53 33.03
C SER A 143 41.15 -30.25 31.89
N SER A 144 41.82 -30.43 30.76
CA SER A 144 41.33 -31.34 29.71
C SER A 144 41.24 -32.78 30.26
N GLY A 145 40.28 -33.58 29.79
CA GLY A 145 39.99 -34.93 30.30
C GLY A 145 41.02 -36.01 29.97
N ASP A 146 42.28 -35.63 29.75
CA ASP A 146 43.36 -36.55 29.42
C ASP A 146 43.85 -37.29 30.67
N ARG A 147 44.34 -38.54 30.49
CA ARG A 147 44.83 -39.38 31.59
C ARG A 147 45.96 -38.68 32.34
N GLY A 148 45.75 -38.39 33.63
CA GLY A 148 46.75 -37.77 34.51
C GLY A 148 46.67 -36.24 34.65
N ALA A 149 45.73 -35.57 33.99
CA ALA A 149 45.61 -34.10 34.00
C ALA A 149 45.29 -33.47 35.38
N CYS A 150 44.92 -34.28 36.38
CA CYS A 150 44.69 -33.85 37.75
C CYS A 150 45.68 -34.46 38.76
N SER A 151 46.73 -35.17 38.33
CA SER A 151 47.65 -35.86 39.24
C SER A 151 48.36 -34.92 40.22
N GLY A 152 48.67 -33.68 39.82
CA GLY A 152 49.24 -32.65 40.70
C GLY A 152 48.23 -31.86 41.53
N HIS A 153 46.93 -32.05 41.26
CA HIS A 153 45.82 -31.28 41.84
C HIS A 153 44.92 -32.14 42.75
N GLY A 154 45.44 -33.26 43.27
CA GLY A 154 44.70 -34.16 44.16
C GLY A 154 43.74 -35.12 43.45
N GLY A 155 43.88 -35.32 42.13
CA GLY A 155 43.06 -36.23 41.35
C GLY A 155 41.76 -35.61 40.82
N ILE A 156 40.99 -36.42 40.08
CA ILE A 156 39.73 -36.02 39.45
C ILE A 156 38.64 -35.94 40.53
N ARG A 157 37.82 -34.87 40.54
CA ARG A 157 36.63 -34.81 41.41
C ARG A 157 35.62 -35.87 40.97
N VAL A 158 35.21 -36.74 41.89
CA VAL A 158 34.12 -37.70 41.67
C VAL A 158 32.79 -37.04 42.04
N ALA A 159 31.76 -37.21 41.22
CA ALA A 159 30.43 -36.65 41.45
C ALA A 159 29.83 -37.22 42.75
N GLY A 160 29.82 -36.40 43.80
CA GLY A 160 29.37 -36.77 45.15
C GLY A 160 29.92 -35.85 46.24
N GLN A 161 31.05 -35.19 45.99
CA GLN A 161 31.64 -34.19 46.89
C GLN A 161 31.32 -32.76 46.46
N VAL A 162 30.05 -32.38 46.56
CA VAL A 162 29.63 -30.98 46.53
C VAL A 162 28.95 -30.68 47.86
N THR A 163 29.68 -30.02 48.76
CA THR A 163 29.04 -29.21 49.80
C THR A 163 28.34 -28.05 49.11
N PRO A 164 27.02 -27.85 49.28
CA PRO A 164 26.33 -26.74 48.63
C PRO A 164 26.84 -25.40 49.16
N ALA A 165 27.18 -24.49 48.25
CA ALA A 165 27.44 -23.09 48.57
C ALA A 165 26.18 -22.45 49.19
N PRO A 166 26.33 -21.53 50.17
CA PRO A 166 25.19 -20.93 50.85
C PRO A 166 24.34 -20.10 49.88
N ARG A 167 23.03 -20.35 49.88
CA ARG A 167 22.04 -19.55 49.15
C ARG A 167 21.99 -18.12 49.73
N PRO A 168 21.93 -17.06 48.90
CA PRO A 168 21.61 -15.73 49.41
C PRO A 168 20.14 -15.68 49.86
N ALA A 169 19.90 -15.07 51.02
CA ALA A 169 18.58 -14.89 51.61
C ALA A 169 17.67 -13.98 50.76
N PRO A 170 16.35 -14.19 50.74
CA PRO A 170 15.42 -13.28 50.07
C PRO A 170 15.25 -11.98 50.87
N SER A 171 15.66 -10.86 50.29
CA SER A 171 15.37 -9.51 50.81
C SER A 171 13.88 -9.19 50.65
N LEU A 172 13.22 -8.88 51.76
CA LEU A 172 11.85 -8.35 51.80
C LEU A 172 11.78 -6.98 51.11
N PRO A 173 10.74 -6.65 50.32
CA PRO A 173 10.58 -5.32 49.76
C PRO A 173 10.15 -4.30 50.83
N ALA A 174 10.78 -3.12 50.77
CA ALA A 174 10.55 -1.98 51.64
C ALA A 174 9.12 -1.39 51.50
N ALA A 175 8.66 -0.81 52.60
CA ALA A 175 7.35 -0.23 52.82
C ALA A 175 6.98 0.91 51.85
N VAL A 176 5.75 0.85 51.33
CA VAL A 176 5.06 1.96 50.66
C VAL A 176 4.44 2.91 51.70
N PRO A 177 4.64 4.24 51.62
CA PRO A 177 3.97 5.17 52.53
C PRO A 177 2.48 5.31 52.19
N ARG A 178 1.65 5.29 53.24
CA ARG A 178 0.22 5.56 53.18
C ARG A 178 0.01 7.06 53.03
N GLY A 179 -0.55 7.47 51.89
CA GLY A 179 -0.98 8.84 51.62
C GLY A 179 -2.28 8.86 50.84
N SER A 180 -3.40 8.83 51.55
CA SER A 180 -4.72 9.26 51.06
C SER A 180 -5.47 9.86 52.23
N PRO A 181 -6.09 11.03 52.04
CA PRO A 181 -7.53 10.98 51.90
C PRO A 181 -8.04 11.94 50.81
N ALA A 182 -9.01 11.48 50.03
CA ALA A 182 -10.32 12.11 49.99
C ALA A 182 -11.14 11.53 48.84
N ARG A 183 -12.28 10.99 49.24
CA ARG A 183 -13.34 10.45 48.40
C ARG A 183 -14.24 11.62 48.03
N THR A 184 -14.31 12.00 46.76
CA THR A 184 -15.47 12.74 46.23
C THR A 184 -16.06 11.96 45.07
N ARG A 185 -17.34 11.64 45.24
CA ARG A 185 -18.20 11.08 44.21
C ARG A 185 -18.49 12.20 43.22
N SER A 186 -18.23 11.97 41.94
CA SER A 186 -18.91 12.70 40.87
C SER A 186 -19.32 11.74 39.77
N ARG A 187 -20.62 11.47 39.79
CA ARG A 187 -21.43 10.90 38.72
C ARG A 187 -21.28 11.77 37.48
N ALA A 188 -20.78 11.20 36.39
CA ALA A 188 -20.98 11.72 35.04
C ALA A 188 -21.36 10.56 34.13
N LYS A 189 -22.55 10.70 33.55
CA LYS A 189 -23.21 9.82 32.62
C LYS A 189 -22.77 10.25 31.23
N SER A 190 -22.04 9.41 30.51
CA SER A 190 -21.84 9.57 29.06
C SER A 190 -21.83 8.21 28.41
N SER A 191 -22.85 7.98 27.59
CA SER A 191 -22.94 6.92 26.61
C SER A 191 -21.82 7.06 25.57
N ALA A 192 -21.04 6.00 25.35
CA ALA A 192 -20.32 5.70 24.12
C ALA A 192 -19.88 4.22 24.13
N PRO A 193 -19.97 3.49 23.01
CA PRO A 193 -19.63 2.06 22.96
C PRO A 193 -18.14 1.88 23.19
N GLU A 194 -17.82 1.03 24.14
CA GLU A 194 -16.45 0.74 24.57
C GLU A 194 -15.71 -0.02 23.46
N ALA A 195 -14.57 0.54 23.09
CA ALA A 195 -13.37 -0.12 22.58
C ALA A 195 -13.58 -1.26 21.56
N ALA A 196 -13.47 -0.90 20.28
CA ALA A 196 -12.89 -1.78 19.29
C ALA A 196 -11.46 -2.11 19.73
N SER A 197 -11.32 -3.15 20.55
CA SER A 197 -10.06 -3.87 20.69
C SER A 197 -9.66 -4.30 19.29
N ASN A 198 -8.50 -3.82 18.83
CA ASN A 198 -7.77 -4.45 17.76
C ASN A 198 -7.54 -5.90 18.17
N ARG A 199 -8.46 -6.79 17.77
CA ARG A 199 -8.27 -8.24 17.75
C ARG A 199 -7.20 -8.49 16.72
N GLY A 200 -5.96 -8.49 17.18
CA GLY A 200 -4.85 -9.00 16.42
C GLY A 200 -5.21 -10.41 16.00
N GLU A 201 -5.24 -10.61 14.69
CA GLU A 201 -5.26 -11.86 13.97
C GLU A 201 -5.04 -13.12 14.82
N ASP A 202 -6.11 -13.59 15.48
CA ASP A 202 -6.11 -14.79 16.30
C ASP A 202 -5.97 -16.00 15.37
N ASN A 203 -4.76 -16.55 15.30
CA ASN A 203 -4.43 -17.76 14.54
C ASN A 203 -4.59 -19.04 15.38
N ASP A 204 -5.37 -18.98 16.48
CA ASP A 204 -5.54 -20.11 17.38
C ASP A 204 -6.63 -21.07 16.86
N PRO A 205 -6.33 -22.37 16.69
CA PRO A 205 -7.32 -23.33 16.20
C PRO A 205 -8.36 -23.72 17.25
N ARG A 206 -8.12 -23.51 18.55
CA ARG A 206 -8.99 -24.02 19.61
C ARG A 206 -10.24 -23.16 19.73
N GLY A 207 -11.41 -23.81 19.68
CA GLY A 207 -12.69 -23.11 19.69
C GLY A 207 -12.95 -22.28 18.43
N SER A 208 -12.20 -22.53 17.35
CA SER A 208 -12.52 -22.00 16.03
C SER A 208 -13.55 -22.90 15.35
N ILE A 209 -14.50 -22.30 14.63
CA ILE A 209 -15.50 -23.05 13.88
C ILE A 209 -15.10 -23.24 12.41
N ALA A 210 -14.10 -22.51 11.93
CA ALA A 210 -13.64 -22.57 10.55
C ALA A 210 -12.19 -22.09 10.38
N GLN A 211 -11.50 -22.69 9.42
CA GLN A 211 -10.23 -22.25 8.86
C GLN A 211 -10.53 -21.51 7.56
N CYS A 212 -10.03 -20.30 7.44
CA CYS A 212 -10.17 -19.47 6.26
C CYS A 212 -9.10 -19.80 5.20
N LYS A 213 -9.29 -19.35 3.96
CA LYS A 213 -8.37 -19.66 2.84
C LYS A 213 -6.99 -19.02 2.95
N ASP A 214 -6.88 -17.96 3.73
CA ASP A 214 -5.61 -17.30 4.03
C ASP A 214 -4.88 -17.91 5.24
N GLY A 215 -5.41 -19.00 5.81
CA GLY A 215 -4.80 -19.72 6.94
C GLY A 215 -5.24 -19.23 8.32
N MET A 216 -6.03 -18.15 8.38
CA MET A 216 -6.59 -17.61 9.64
C MET A 216 -7.74 -18.49 10.16
N TYR A 217 -8.05 -18.36 11.45
CA TYR A 217 -9.14 -19.08 12.10
C TYR A 217 -10.32 -18.14 12.41
N SER A 218 -11.54 -18.65 12.23
CA SER A 218 -12.77 -17.90 12.51
C SER A 218 -13.46 -18.45 13.76
N HIS A 219 -13.61 -17.59 14.76
CA HIS A 219 -14.32 -17.86 16.01
C HIS A 219 -15.75 -17.31 16.01
N ALA A 220 -16.40 -17.26 14.84
CA ALA A 220 -17.79 -16.84 14.77
C ALA A 220 -18.70 -17.83 15.53
N ALA A 221 -19.76 -17.33 16.15
CA ALA A 221 -20.73 -18.19 16.85
C ALA A 221 -21.57 -19.03 15.87
N ASN A 222 -21.69 -18.57 14.62
CA ASN A 222 -22.50 -19.17 13.58
C ASN A 222 -21.75 -19.22 12.25
N ARG A 223 -22.18 -20.13 11.37
CA ARG A 223 -21.52 -20.35 10.06
C ARG A 223 -21.74 -19.19 9.09
N GLN A 224 -22.80 -18.42 9.26
CA GLN A 224 -23.15 -17.33 8.36
C GLN A 224 -22.20 -16.14 8.57
N GLY A 225 -21.39 -15.85 7.55
CA GLY A 225 -20.43 -14.74 7.56
C GLY A 225 -19.02 -15.09 8.04
N ALA A 226 -18.78 -16.34 8.47
CA ALA A 226 -17.44 -16.82 8.81
C ALA A 226 -16.50 -16.71 7.59
N CYS A 227 -15.28 -16.23 7.81
CA CYS A 227 -14.27 -16.00 6.77
C CYS A 227 -14.69 -15.07 5.61
N SER A 228 -15.77 -14.28 5.76
CA SER A 228 -16.22 -13.33 4.72
C SER A 228 -15.15 -12.32 4.33
N ARG A 229 -14.28 -11.95 5.27
CA ARG A 229 -13.14 -11.05 5.07
C ARG A 229 -11.86 -11.77 4.61
N HIS A 230 -11.88 -13.09 4.59
CA HIS A 230 -10.72 -13.97 4.42
C HIS A 230 -10.88 -14.90 3.21
N ASN A 231 -11.59 -14.41 2.18
CA ASN A 231 -11.87 -15.12 0.92
C ASN A 231 -12.69 -16.42 1.06
N GLY A 232 -13.42 -16.55 2.17
CA GLY A 232 -14.28 -17.69 2.46
C GLY A 232 -13.57 -18.81 3.22
N VAL A 233 -14.36 -19.82 3.57
CA VAL A 233 -13.93 -20.93 4.41
C VAL A 233 -13.18 -21.96 3.57
N ALA A 234 -12.00 -22.37 4.06
CA ALA A 234 -11.24 -23.50 3.54
C ALA A 234 -11.70 -24.82 4.17
N LYS A 235 -11.94 -24.83 5.49
CA LYS A 235 -12.35 -26.02 6.24
C LYS A 235 -13.22 -25.65 7.44
N TRP A 236 -14.32 -26.36 7.67
CA TRP A 236 -15.10 -26.23 8.91
C TRP A 236 -14.49 -27.10 10.02
N MET A 237 -14.43 -26.55 11.24
CA MET A 237 -13.98 -27.24 12.45
C MET A 237 -15.19 -27.45 13.37
N GLN A 238 -15.29 -28.66 13.93
CA GLN A 238 -16.36 -29.12 14.81
C GLN A 238 -15.82 -29.31 16.22
#